data_AF-A0A0C1TL57-F1
#
_entry.id   AF-A0A0C1TL57-F1
#
_cell.length_a   1.000
_cell.length_b   1.000
_cell.length_c   1.000
_cell.angle_alpha   90.00
_cell.angle_beta   90.00
_cell.angle_gamma   90.00
#
_symmetry.space_group_name_H-M   'P 1'
#
loop_
_entity.id
_entity.type
_entity.pdbx_description
1 polymer ?
#
loop_
_entity_poly.entity_id
_entity_poly.type
_entity_poly.pdbx_seq_one_letter_code
_entity_poly.pdbx_strand_id
1 'polypeptide(L)'
;MMLADMHEACEQCRFAYARIDTECWGEASSRRVMCPICGWTKYEEQIWTFALPTIVKRSVVRGCGAYRLIPPGGFSGYNAFHVPPSREVVAHIRQLLDSGWKGYLTLWDEEKGKARLLAGHPLQKFEIPAGGDPSP
;
A
#
# COMPACT_ATOMS: atom_id res chain seq x y z
N MET A 1 19.03 12.67 -3.53
CA MET A 1 17.89 11.79 -3.85
C MET A 1 16.80 12.64 -4.46
N MET A 2 16.36 12.30 -5.65
CA MET A 2 15.19 12.94 -6.27
C MET A 2 13.92 12.37 -5.61
N LEU A 3 12.83 13.14 -5.56
CA LEU A 3 11.54 12.72 -4.99
C LEU A 3 11.00 11.41 -5.63
N ALA A 4 11.36 11.15 -6.87
CA ALA A 4 11.03 9.92 -7.61
C ALA A 4 11.75 8.66 -7.07
N ASP A 5 12.85 8.81 -6.33
CA ASP A 5 13.59 7.69 -5.75
C ASP A 5 12.89 7.12 -4.50
N MET A 6 11.99 7.89 -3.88
CA MET A 6 11.32 7.54 -2.62
C MET A 6 9.87 7.09 -2.78
N HIS A 7 9.29 7.32 -3.95
CA HIS A 7 7.88 7.07 -4.21
C HIS A 7 7.72 6.30 -5.52
N GLU A 8 6.97 5.21 -5.44
CA GLU A 8 6.58 4.47 -6.63
C GLU A 8 5.07 4.60 -6.83
N ALA A 9 4.65 4.90 -8.06
CA ALA A 9 3.24 4.96 -8.39
C ALA A 9 2.64 3.54 -8.37
N CYS A 10 1.48 3.40 -7.74
CA CYS A 10 0.74 2.14 -7.76
C CYS A 10 0.34 1.78 -9.18
N GLU A 11 0.74 0.60 -9.66
CA GLU A 11 0.39 0.14 -11.01
C GLU A 11 -1.12 -0.19 -11.15
N GLN A 12 -1.82 -0.46 -10.05
CA GLN A 12 -3.25 -0.82 -10.06
C GLN A 12 -4.18 0.41 -9.98
N CYS A 13 -3.98 1.30 -9.01
CA CYS A 13 -4.88 2.45 -8.77
C CYS A 13 -4.25 3.80 -9.09
N ARG A 14 -3.01 3.82 -9.62
CA ARG A 14 -2.25 5.03 -10.01
C ARG A 14 -1.95 6.02 -8.89
N PHE A 15 -2.24 5.65 -7.63
CA PHE A 15 -1.87 6.47 -6.49
C PHE A 15 -0.35 6.69 -6.44
N ALA A 16 0.06 7.96 -6.40
CA ALA A 16 1.46 8.38 -6.56
C ALA A 16 2.35 8.09 -5.34
N TYR A 17 1.78 7.55 -4.25
CA TYR A 17 2.51 7.23 -3.04
C TYR A 17 2.33 5.75 -2.69
N ALA A 18 3.31 4.93 -3.06
CA ALA A 18 3.47 3.61 -2.45
C ALA A 18 4.65 3.64 -1.48
N ARG A 19 4.40 3.16 -0.25
CA ARG A 19 5.44 3.05 0.77
C ARG A 19 6.44 1.99 0.34
N ILE A 20 7.72 2.31 0.43
CA ILE A 20 8.82 1.40 0.12
C ILE A 20 9.49 1.02 1.45
N ASP A 21 9.36 -0.24 1.85
CA ASP A 21 10.17 -0.83 2.92
C ASP A 21 11.37 -1.50 2.26
N THR A 22 12.59 -1.19 2.71
CA THR A 22 13.83 -1.79 2.20
C THR A 22 14.60 -2.47 3.31
N GLU A 23 15.09 -3.67 3.05
CA GLU A 23 15.95 -4.43 3.95
C GLU A 23 17.25 -4.80 3.22
N CYS A 24 18.37 -4.90 3.93
CA CYS A 24 19.68 -5.19 3.36
C CYS A 24 20.48 -6.13 4.26
N TRP A 25 21.15 -7.10 3.66
CA TRP A 25 22.04 -8.05 4.34
C TRP A 25 23.22 -8.43 3.44
N GLY A 26 24.41 -7.93 3.76
CA GLY A 26 25.61 -8.15 2.96
C GLY A 26 25.46 -7.57 1.55
N GLU A 27 25.66 -8.42 0.54
CA GLU A 27 25.49 -8.06 -0.88
C GLU A 27 24.06 -8.25 -1.37
N ALA A 28 23.09 -8.57 -0.51
CA ALA A 28 21.69 -8.73 -0.90
C ALA A 28 20.82 -7.63 -0.29
N SER A 29 19.78 -7.24 -1.01
CA SER A 29 18.71 -6.41 -0.47
C SER A 29 17.35 -6.87 -0.95
N SER A 30 16.30 -6.46 -0.24
CA SER A 30 14.93 -6.53 -0.73
C SER A 30 14.27 -5.17 -0.65
N ARG A 31 13.30 -4.95 -1.54
CA ARG A 31 12.38 -3.82 -1.47
C ARG A 31 10.96 -4.33 -1.57
N ARG A 32 10.10 -3.88 -0.67
CA ARG A 32 8.66 -4.11 -0.71
C ARG A 32 7.94 -2.79 -0.86
N VAL A 33 7.25 -2.64 -1.96
CA VAL A 33 6.42 -1.49 -2.27
C VAL A 33 4.97 -1.88 -2.01
N MET A 34 4.23 -1.09 -1.22
CA MET A 34 2.81 -1.33 -0.95
C MET A 34 2.00 -0.05 -1.16
N CYS A 35 0.95 -0.17 -1.96
CA CYS A 35 -0.05 0.87 -2.12
C CYS A 35 -0.99 0.87 -0.90
N PRO A 36 -1.07 1.98 -0.14
CA PRO A 36 -1.94 2.05 1.02
C PRO A 36 -3.44 2.11 0.64
N ILE A 37 -3.78 2.23 -0.65
CA ILE A 37 -5.15 2.49 -1.10
C ILE A 37 -5.82 1.20 -1.54
N CYS A 38 -5.20 0.48 -2.47
CA CYS A 38 -5.77 -0.75 -3.02
C CYS A 38 -5.09 -2.02 -2.50
N GLY A 39 -3.93 -1.91 -1.83
CA GLY A 39 -3.16 -3.06 -1.35
C GLY A 39 -2.23 -3.69 -2.40
N TRP A 40 -2.11 -3.10 -3.60
CA TRP A 40 -1.14 -3.53 -4.60
C TRP A 40 0.25 -3.59 -3.96
N THR A 41 0.93 -4.71 -4.15
CA THR A 41 2.22 -4.96 -3.53
C THR A 41 3.20 -5.45 -4.57
N LYS A 42 4.38 -4.84 -4.60
CA LYS A 42 5.52 -5.32 -5.38
C LYS A 42 6.65 -5.66 -4.43
N TYR A 43 7.28 -6.80 -4.67
CA TYR A 43 8.44 -7.25 -3.92
C TYR A 43 9.56 -7.58 -4.90
N GLU A 44 10.76 -7.10 -4.61
CA GLU A 44 11.96 -7.40 -5.38
C GLU A 44 13.10 -7.75 -4.44
N GLU A 45 13.87 -8.78 -4.78
CA GLU A 45 15.17 -9.09 -4.16
C GLU A 45 16.27 -8.78 -5.16
N GLN A 46 17.37 -8.23 -4.66
CA GLN A 46 18.51 -7.75 -5.43
C GLN A 46 19.79 -8.33 -4.85
N ILE A 47 20.74 -8.66 -5.73
CA ILE A 47 22.14 -8.89 -5.37
C ILE A 47 22.96 -7.73 -5.94
N TRP A 48 23.86 -7.18 -5.12
CA TRP A 48 24.69 -6.03 -5.43
C TRP A 48 26.10 -6.50 -5.78
N THR A 49 26.59 -6.09 -6.95
CA THR A 49 27.97 -6.37 -7.37
C THR A 49 28.58 -5.07 -7.88
N PHE A 50 29.68 -4.62 -7.25
CA PHE A 50 30.32 -3.33 -7.56
C PHE A 50 29.33 -2.14 -7.63
N ALA A 51 28.42 -2.06 -6.64
CA ALA A 51 27.36 -1.05 -6.55
C ALA A 51 26.26 -1.11 -7.65
N LEU A 52 26.24 -2.17 -8.47
CA LEU A 52 25.16 -2.42 -9.42
C LEU A 52 24.18 -3.47 -8.87
N PRO A 53 22.88 -3.14 -8.73
CA PRO A 53 21.89 -4.10 -8.29
C PRO A 53 21.41 -4.97 -9.46
N THR A 54 21.41 -6.29 -9.26
CA THR A 54 20.77 -7.27 -10.15
C THR A 54 19.53 -7.83 -9.46
N ILE A 55 18.35 -7.66 -10.07
CA ILE A 55 17.11 -8.23 -9.53
C ILE A 55 17.15 -9.75 -9.73
N VAL A 56 17.12 -10.51 -8.63
CA VAL A 56 17.12 -11.98 -8.63
C VAL A 56 15.73 -12.56 -8.44
N LYS A 57 14.80 -11.78 -7.88
CA LYS A 57 13.41 -12.18 -7.70
C LYS A 57 12.51 -10.96 -7.78
N ARG A 58 11.37 -11.12 -8.45
CA ARG A 58 10.32 -10.10 -8.52
C ARG A 58 8.96 -10.76 -8.44
N SER A 59 8.10 -10.25 -7.57
CA SER A 59 6.69 -10.59 -7.53
C SER A 59 5.83 -9.33 -7.44
N VAL A 60 4.71 -9.35 -8.16
CA VAL A 60 3.73 -8.28 -8.16
C VAL A 60 2.37 -8.89 -7.87
N VAL A 61 1.66 -8.36 -6.89
CA VAL A 61 0.39 -8.89 -6.43
C VAL A 61 -0.65 -7.77 -6.46
N ARG A 62 -1.79 -8.03 -7.10
CA ARG A 62 -2.94 -7.13 -7.07
C ARG A 62 -3.52 -7.08 -5.65
N GLY A 63 -3.98 -5.90 -5.26
CA GLY A 63 -4.64 -5.73 -3.98
C GLY A 63 -6.17 -5.77 -4.11
N CYS A 64 -6.81 -6.42 -3.14
CA CYS A 64 -8.26 -6.44 -2.94
C CYS A 64 -8.72 -5.40 -1.90
N GLY A 65 -7.79 -4.64 -1.33
CA GLY A 65 -8.04 -3.67 -0.28
C GLY A 65 -6.82 -3.44 0.59
N ALA A 66 -6.88 -2.41 1.42
CA ALA A 66 -5.84 -2.08 2.37
C ALA A 66 -6.46 -1.58 3.67
N TYR A 67 -5.72 -1.71 4.76
CA TYR A 67 -6.16 -1.17 6.04
C TYR A 67 -4.98 -0.75 6.91
N ARG A 68 -5.26 0.16 7.83
CA ARG A 68 -4.34 0.56 8.90
C ARG A 68 -5.13 0.64 10.20
N LEU A 69 -4.56 0.08 11.27
CA LEU A 69 -5.18 -0.01 12.59
C LEU A 69 -4.18 0.40 13.66
N ILE A 70 -4.28 1.63 14.15
CA ILE A 70 -3.41 2.18 15.17
C ILE A 70 -4.15 2.11 16.52
N PRO A 71 -3.70 1.27 17.47
CA PRO A 71 -4.30 1.22 18.80
C PRO A 71 -4.04 2.52 19.58
N PRO A 72 -4.85 2.83 20.60
CA PRO A 72 -4.59 3.96 21.50
C PRO A 72 -3.17 3.89 22.08
N GLY A 73 -2.34 4.91 21.82
CA GLY A 73 -0.96 5.00 22.31
C GLY A 73 0.06 4.12 21.59
N GLY A 74 -0.31 3.42 20.50
CA GLY A 74 0.60 2.55 19.76
C GLY A 74 0.91 3.01 18.34
N PHE A 75 1.69 2.19 17.65
CA PHE A 75 2.04 2.35 16.23
C PHE A 75 1.63 1.11 15.46
N SER A 76 1.22 1.27 14.21
CA SER A 76 0.89 0.16 13.32
C SER A 76 1.44 0.38 11.92
N GLY A 77 1.75 -0.73 11.26
CA GLY A 77 2.03 -0.78 9.83
C GLY A 77 0.77 -0.61 8.98
N TYR A 78 1.00 -0.44 7.69
CA TYR A 78 -0.01 -0.59 6.65
C TYR A 78 -0.17 -2.08 6.35
N ASN A 79 -1.39 -2.51 6.01
CA ASN A 79 -1.69 -3.88 5.66
C ASN A 79 -2.46 -3.91 4.34
N ALA A 80 -2.29 -5.01 3.60
CA ALA A 80 -2.94 -5.23 2.31
C ALA A 80 -3.69 -6.56 2.33
N PHE A 81 -4.81 -6.61 1.63
CA PHE A 81 -5.50 -7.84 1.27
C PHE A 81 -5.07 -8.24 -0.14
N HIS A 82 -4.47 -9.42 -0.29
CA HIS A 82 -4.15 -10.01 -1.61
C HIS A 82 -5.19 -11.03 -2.09
N VAL A 83 -6.17 -11.31 -1.23
CA VAL A 83 -7.39 -12.05 -1.54
C VAL A 83 -8.58 -11.27 -0.97
N PRO A 84 -9.79 -11.37 -1.56
CA PRO A 84 -10.96 -10.71 -1.02
C PRO A 84 -11.19 -11.10 0.45
N PRO A 85 -11.19 -10.15 1.41
CA PRO A 85 -11.37 -10.49 2.80
C PRO A 85 -12.80 -10.96 3.07
N SER A 86 -12.95 -11.85 4.05
CA SER A 86 -14.28 -12.30 4.49
C SER A 86 -15.07 -11.15 5.13
N ARG A 87 -16.40 -11.30 5.17
CA ARG A 87 -17.28 -10.33 5.81
C ARG A 87 -16.95 -10.14 7.30
N GLU A 88 -16.55 -11.20 7.98
CA GLU A 88 -16.18 -11.17 9.40
C GLU A 88 -14.92 -10.33 9.64
N VAL A 89 -13.89 -10.51 8.82
CA VAL A 89 -12.66 -9.70 8.90
C VAL A 89 -12.98 -8.22 8.67
N VAL A 90 -13.79 -7.92 7.65
CA VAL A 90 -14.23 -6.54 7.38
C VAL A 90 -15.00 -5.97 8.55
N ALA A 91 -15.96 -6.71 9.12
CA ALA A 91 -16.76 -6.27 10.25
C ALA A 91 -15.90 -6.00 11.49
N HIS A 92 -14.94 -6.88 11.78
CA HIS A 92 -14.06 -6.74 12.93
C HIS A 92 -13.16 -5.50 12.83
N ILE A 93 -12.54 -5.26 11.66
CA ILE A 93 -11.71 -4.08 11.44
C ILE A 93 -12.53 -2.80 11.59
N ARG A 94 -13.76 -2.77 11.08
CA ARG A 94 -14.67 -1.63 11.26
C ARG A 94 -14.98 -1.39 12.73
N GLN A 95 -15.31 -2.45 13.47
CA GLN A 95 -15.58 -2.36 14.90
C GLN A 95 -14.39 -1.77 15.67
N LEU A 96 -13.15 -2.16 15.35
CA LEU A 96 -11.97 -1.59 15.99
C LEU A 96 -11.83 -0.09 15.72
N LEU A 97 -12.03 0.33 14.47
CA LEU A 97 -12.02 1.75 14.08
C LEU A 97 -13.12 2.54 14.80
N ASP A 98 -14.32 1.97 14.92
CA ASP A 98 -15.44 2.57 15.65
C ASP A 98 -15.18 2.61 17.17
N SER A 99 -14.36 1.70 17.69
CA SER A 99 -13.96 1.61 19.12
C SER A 99 -12.79 2.53 19.48
N GLY A 100 -12.45 3.51 18.63
CA GLY A 100 -11.44 4.52 18.91
C GLY A 100 -10.04 4.21 18.39
N TRP A 101 -9.84 3.11 17.66
CA TRP A 101 -8.60 2.90 16.92
C TRP A 101 -8.52 3.89 15.75
N LYS A 102 -7.34 4.44 15.48
CA LYS A 102 -7.14 5.33 14.33
C LYS A 102 -6.77 4.52 13.10
N GLY A 103 -7.11 5.03 11.92
CA GLY A 103 -6.70 4.46 10.65
C GLY A 103 -7.86 4.38 9.68
N TYR A 104 -7.86 3.36 8.82
CA TYR A 104 -8.84 3.23 7.75
C TYR A 104 -8.94 1.80 7.24
N LEU A 105 -10.02 1.53 6.51
CA LEU A 105 -10.23 0.32 5.74
C LEU A 105 -10.73 0.70 4.34
N THR A 106 -10.06 0.20 3.31
CA THR A 106 -10.48 0.28 1.91
C THR A 106 -10.62 -1.11 1.32
N LEU A 107 -11.59 -1.29 0.42
CA LEU A 107 -11.69 -2.48 -0.43
C LEU A 107 -11.66 -2.07 -1.90
N TRP A 108 -11.06 -2.90 -2.74
CA TRP A 108 -11.07 -2.73 -4.18
C TRP A 108 -12.47 -3.02 -4.73
N ASP A 109 -13.02 -2.08 -5.50
CA ASP A 109 -14.24 -2.24 -6.28
C ASP A 109 -13.82 -2.60 -7.71
N GLU A 110 -13.95 -3.88 -8.07
CA GLU A 110 -13.57 -4.37 -9.40
C GLU A 110 -14.43 -3.75 -10.51
N GLU A 111 -15.71 -3.50 -10.25
CA GLU A 111 -16.63 -2.93 -11.25
C GLU A 111 -16.25 -1.49 -11.60
N LYS A 112 -15.82 -0.72 -10.60
CA LYS A 112 -15.44 0.69 -10.78
C LYS A 112 -13.94 0.89 -11.02
N GLY A 113 -13.14 -0.17 -10.96
CA GLY A 113 -11.68 -0.09 -11.07
C GLY A 113 -11.05 0.85 -10.05
N LYS A 114 -11.60 0.96 -8.83
CA LYS A 114 -11.09 1.87 -7.79
C LYS A 114 -11.30 1.34 -6.38
N ALA A 115 -10.48 1.79 -5.43
CA ALA A 115 -10.70 1.46 -4.03
C ALA A 115 -11.85 2.30 -3.44
N ARG A 116 -12.63 1.68 -2.55
CA ARG A 116 -13.69 2.32 -1.78
C ARG A 116 -13.32 2.32 -0.31
N LEU A 117 -13.37 3.51 0.31
CA LEU A 117 -13.25 3.66 1.77
C LEU A 117 -14.50 3.10 2.46
N LEU A 118 -14.30 2.18 3.40
CA LEU A 118 -15.38 1.57 4.17
C LEU A 118 -15.52 2.12 5.58
N ALA A 119 -14.39 2.49 6.20
CA ALA A 119 -14.34 3.01 7.56
C ALA A 119 -13.05 3.80 7.82
N GLY A 120 -13.10 4.62 8.86
CA GLY A 120 -12.00 5.50 9.28
C GLY A 120 -11.76 6.65 8.32
N HIS A 121 -10.61 7.29 8.48
CA HIS A 121 -10.17 8.40 7.62
C HIS A 121 -8.80 8.06 7.06
N PRO A 122 -8.62 8.12 5.73
CA PRO A 122 -7.29 8.02 5.18
C PRO A 122 -6.47 9.21 5.65
N LEU A 123 -5.21 8.97 6.00
CA LEU A 123 -4.32 10.02 6.50
C LEU A 123 -4.00 11.12 5.47
N GLN A 124 -4.40 10.91 4.21
CA GLN A 124 -4.41 11.91 3.16
C GLN A 124 -5.75 11.80 2.43
N LYS A 125 -6.43 12.93 2.18
CA LYS A 125 -7.65 12.97 1.36
C LYS A 125 -7.32 12.33 0.01
N PHE A 126 -8.04 11.26 -0.35
CA PHE A 126 -7.84 10.57 -1.62
C PHE A 126 -8.45 11.39 -2.76
N GLU A 127 -7.68 12.29 -3.34
CA GLU A 127 -7.94 12.73 -4.71
C GLU A 127 -7.01 11.92 -5.61
N ILE A 128 -7.54 10.87 -6.24
CA ILE A 128 -6.87 10.22 -7.36
C ILE A 128 -7.08 11.18 -8.54
N PRO A 129 -6.04 11.80 -9.11
CA PRO A 129 -6.21 12.66 -10.27
C PRO A 129 -6.90 11.85 -11.36
N ALA A 130 -8.06 12.31 -11.81
CA ALA A 130 -8.66 11.76 -13.02
C ALA A 130 -7.62 11.95 -14.14
N GLY A 131 -7.27 10.88 -14.84
CA GLY A 131 -6.27 10.95 -15.90
C GLY A 131 -6.68 12.01 -16.92
N GLY A 132 -6.02 13.18 -16.88
CA GLY A 132 -6.35 14.30 -17.76
C GLY A 132 -6.04 15.69 -17.22
N ASP A 133 -5.98 15.91 -15.91
CA ASP A 133 -5.72 17.27 -15.40
C ASP A 133 -4.23 17.50 -15.08
N PRO A 134 -3.54 18.38 -15.82
CA PRO A 134 -2.27 18.91 -15.35
C PRO A 134 -2.59 19.74 -14.10
N SER A 135 -2.21 19.24 -12.93
CA SER A 135 -2.19 20.09 -11.74
C SER A 135 -1.17 21.23 -11.92
N PRO A 136 -1.43 22.42 -11.36
CA PRO A 136 -0.65 23.63 -11.58
C PRO A 136 0.81 23.54 -11.11
#